data_AF-A0A524M0V0-F1
#
_entry.id   AF-A0A524M0V0-F1
#
_cell.length_a   1.000
_cell.length_b   1.000
_cell.length_c   1.000
_cell.angle_alpha   90.00
_cell.angle_beta   90.00
_cell.angle_gamma   90.00
#
_symmetry.space_group_name_H-M   'P 1'
#
loop_
_entity.id
_entity.type
_entity.pdbx_description
1 polymer ?
#
loop_
_entity_poly.entity_id
_entity_poly.type
_entity_poly.pdbx_seq_one_letter_code
_entity_poly.pdbx_strand_id
1 'polypeptide(L)'
;MKRFVIFLSIGMVFVSGFVFAQDATGSGPDENDPALYAVGALGASNLYTTYFLLGTLADGYATAAYTAVFADELARDIIGLNETSIEVLQRMLDETVVNQGDRALVQDMITAHELLIQQTWGLLAYVNDPADT
;
A
#
# COMPACT_ATOMS: atom_id res chain seq x y z
N MET A 1 34.61 20.40 -43.22
CA MET A 1 33.35 20.19 -42.47
C MET A 1 33.68 19.59 -41.12
N LYS A 2 33.07 20.13 -40.07
CA LYS A 2 33.43 19.97 -38.65
C LYS A 2 32.96 18.62 -38.08
N ARG A 3 33.73 18.11 -37.11
CA ARG A 3 33.58 16.89 -36.32
C ARG A 3 32.36 16.96 -35.39
N PHE A 4 31.69 15.83 -35.13
CA PHE A 4 30.93 15.63 -33.90
C PHE A 4 31.18 14.22 -33.37
N VAL A 5 32.12 14.16 -32.43
CA VAL A 5 32.28 13.09 -31.44
C VAL A 5 31.39 13.52 -30.28
N ILE A 6 30.31 12.81 -30.00
CA ILE A 6 29.45 13.09 -28.84
C ILE A 6 30.02 12.29 -27.67
N PHE A 7 30.60 13.02 -26.72
CA PHE A 7 30.97 12.54 -25.40
C PHE A 7 29.70 12.17 -24.62
N LEU A 8 29.65 10.91 -24.15
CA LEU A 8 28.68 10.46 -23.16
C LEU A 8 28.98 11.20 -21.84
N SER A 9 28.16 12.18 -21.51
CA SER A 9 28.33 13.01 -20.31
C SER A 9 27.57 12.36 -19.15
N ILE A 10 28.32 12.06 -18.09
CA ILE A 10 27.84 11.57 -16.78
C ILE A 10 26.87 12.60 -16.19
N GLY A 11 25.62 12.19 -15.98
CA GLY A 11 24.63 12.93 -15.18
C GLY A 11 24.61 12.41 -13.74
N MET A 12 25.57 12.86 -12.93
CA MET A 12 25.54 12.74 -11.48
C MET A 12 24.49 13.72 -10.95
N VAL A 13 23.31 13.23 -10.55
CA VAL A 13 22.29 14.06 -9.92
C VAL A 13 22.72 14.34 -8.49
N PHE A 14 23.20 15.55 -8.25
CA PHE A 14 23.42 16.13 -6.92
C PHE A 14 22.07 16.35 -6.24
N VAL A 15 21.72 15.54 -5.24
CA VAL A 15 20.70 15.91 -4.26
C VAL A 15 21.35 16.92 -3.31
N SER A 16 21.10 18.20 -3.55
CA SER A 16 21.58 19.30 -2.71
C SER A 16 20.97 19.21 -1.31
N GLY A 17 21.83 19.42 -0.31
CA GLY A 17 21.50 19.24 1.09
C GLY A 17 20.45 20.21 1.62
N PHE A 18 19.60 19.69 2.52
CA PHE A 18 18.80 20.49 3.43
C PHE A 18 19.55 20.60 4.75
N VAL A 19 20.01 21.81 5.07
CA VAL A 19 20.46 22.23 6.41
C VAL A 19 19.26 22.90 7.08
N PHE A 20 18.79 22.36 8.21
CA PHE A 20 17.83 23.06 9.06
C PHE A 20 18.52 23.57 10.33
N ALA A 21 18.63 24.89 10.44
CA ALA A 21 18.89 25.58 11.68
C ALA A 21 17.54 25.98 12.31
N GLN A 22 17.21 25.26 13.39
CA GLN A 22 16.48 25.63 14.62
C GLN A 22 15.53 26.84 14.62
N ASP A 23 14.28 26.63 15.05
CA ASP A 23 13.71 27.46 16.11
C ASP A 23 12.80 26.61 17.02
N ALA A 24 12.97 26.79 18.32
CA ALA A 24 12.29 26.08 19.38
C ALA A 24 11.25 27.02 20.00
N THR A 25 9.98 26.92 19.59
CA THR A 25 8.80 27.32 20.37
C THR A 25 7.52 27.00 19.58
N GLY A 26 6.82 25.93 19.96
CA GLY A 26 5.50 25.64 19.40
C GLY A 26 5.07 24.19 19.60
N SER A 27 4.43 23.90 20.73
CA SER A 27 3.71 22.64 20.97
C SER A 27 2.37 22.65 20.19
N GLY A 28 2.45 22.40 18.89
CA GLY A 28 1.34 21.94 18.04
C GLY A 28 1.52 20.45 17.70
N PRO A 29 0.51 19.77 17.13
CA PRO A 29 0.73 18.42 16.59
C PRO A 29 1.85 18.51 15.55
N ASP A 30 2.91 17.74 15.77
CA ASP A 30 4.13 17.81 14.99
C ASP A 30 3.84 17.24 13.60
N GLU A 31 3.50 18.10 12.63
CA GLU A 31 3.38 17.78 11.20
C GLU A 31 4.63 17.09 10.64
N ASN A 32 5.73 17.05 11.42
CA ASN A 32 7.00 16.45 11.09
C ASN A 32 7.37 15.22 11.95
N ASP A 33 6.42 14.47 12.53
CA ASP A 33 6.78 13.18 13.15
C ASP A 33 7.21 12.17 12.06
N PRO A 34 8.52 11.83 11.96
CA PRO A 34 9.01 10.96 10.90
C PRO A 34 8.48 9.53 11.05
N ALA A 35 8.12 9.10 12.28
CA ALA A 35 7.55 7.79 12.52
C ALA A 35 6.11 7.72 12.01
N LEU A 36 5.29 8.75 12.30
CA LEU A 36 3.92 8.82 11.80
C LEU A 36 3.88 8.89 10.27
N TYR A 37 4.76 9.69 9.67
CA TYR A 37 4.92 9.74 8.21
C TYR A 37 5.34 8.37 7.64
N ALA A 38 6.31 7.69 8.28
CA ALA A 38 6.74 6.36 7.84
C ALA A 38 5.61 5.34 7.93
N VAL A 39 4.82 5.34 9.00
CA VAL A 39 3.65 4.46 9.15
C VAL A 39 2.62 4.73 8.05
N GLY A 40 2.29 6.00 7.78
CA GLY A 40 1.38 6.37 6.70
C GLY A 40 1.88 5.92 5.32
N ALA A 41 3.17 6.14 5.03
CA ALA A 41 3.78 5.74 3.76
C ALA A 41 3.82 4.21 3.58
N LEU A 42 4.14 3.46 4.64
CA LEU A 42 4.13 2.00 4.62
C LEU A 42 2.69 1.46 4.46
N GLY A 43 1.72 2.06 5.15
CA GLY A 43 0.31 1.74 5.01
C GLY A 43 -0.21 1.94 3.58
N ALA A 44 0.08 3.10 2.99
CA ALA A 44 -0.26 3.40 1.60
C ALA A 44 0.43 2.43 0.62
N SER A 45 1.72 2.14 0.83
CA SER A 45 2.46 1.17 0.03
C SER A 45 1.87 -0.24 0.12
N ASN A 46 1.43 -0.65 1.31
CA ASN A 46 0.80 -1.94 1.53
C ASN A 46 -0.53 -2.02 0.77
N LEU A 47 -1.42 -1.04 0.96
CA LEU A 47 -2.71 -0.99 0.26
C LEU A 47 -2.55 -1.02 -1.26
N TYR A 48 -1.65 -0.20 -1.81
CA TYR A 48 -1.38 -0.18 -3.25
C TYR A 48 -0.86 -1.52 -3.75
N THR A 49 0.11 -2.13 -3.04
CA THR A 49 0.71 -3.40 -3.45
C THR A 49 -0.33 -4.53 -3.41
N THR A 50 -1.18 -4.55 -2.40
CA THR A 50 -2.25 -5.54 -2.26
C THR A 50 -3.28 -5.39 -3.37
N TYR A 51 -3.71 -4.16 -3.67
CA TYR A 51 -4.61 -3.89 -4.80
C TYR A 51 -3.99 -4.32 -6.14
N PHE A 52 -2.73 -3.97 -6.38
CA PHE A 52 -2.01 -4.34 -7.59
C PHE A 52 -1.86 -5.87 -7.74
N LEU A 53 -1.54 -6.56 -6.64
CA LEU A 53 -1.43 -8.01 -6.61
C LEU A 53 -2.77 -8.68 -6.94
N LEU A 54 -3.86 -8.21 -6.34
CA LEU A 54 -5.21 -8.71 -6.63
C LEU A 54 -5.57 -8.54 -8.11
N GLY A 55 -5.29 -7.38 -8.70
CA GLY A 55 -5.51 -7.13 -10.13
C GLY A 55 -4.67 -8.04 -11.03
N THR A 56 -3.41 -8.26 -10.68
CA THR A 56 -2.51 -9.16 -11.42
C THR A 56 -2.96 -10.62 -11.31
N LEU A 57 -3.45 -11.04 -10.15
CA LEU A 57 -4.00 -12.38 -9.95
C LEU A 57 -5.26 -12.60 -10.80
N ALA A 58 -6.18 -11.62 -10.78
CA ALA A 58 -7.40 -11.66 -11.57
C ALA A 58 -7.10 -11.74 -13.08
N ASP A 59 -6.21 -10.89 -13.58
CA ASP A 59 -5.80 -10.89 -14.99
C ASP A 59 -5.07 -12.19 -15.37
N GLY A 60 -4.17 -12.66 -14.52
CA GLY A 60 -3.46 -13.93 -14.71
C GLY A 60 -4.40 -15.13 -14.77
N TYR A 61 -5.45 -15.15 -13.95
CA TYR A 61 -6.47 -16.19 -14.03
C TYR A 61 -7.32 -16.05 -15.30
N ALA A 62 -7.82 -14.85 -15.62
CA ALA A 62 -8.67 -14.61 -16.80
C ALA A 62 -7.97 -14.93 -18.13
N THR A 63 -6.64 -14.75 -18.19
CA THR A 63 -5.81 -15.08 -19.36
C THR A 63 -5.31 -16.53 -19.36
N ALA A 64 -5.75 -17.35 -18.41
CA ALA A 64 -5.31 -18.73 -18.20
C ALA A 64 -3.79 -18.90 -17.95
N ALA A 65 -3.10 -17.82 -17.56
CA ALA A 65 -1.71 -17.88 -17.10
C ALA A 65 -1.63 -18.54 -15.71
N TYR A 66 -2.68 -18.41 -14.90
CA TYR A 66 -2.82 -19.02 -13.58
C TYR A 66 -3.96 -20.05 -13.55
N THR A 67 -3.73 -21.15 -12.83
CA THR A 67 -4.75 -22.17 -12.60
C THR A 67 -5.75 -21.72 -11.54
N ALA A 68 -6.95 -22.31 -11.53
CA ALA A 68 -7.96 -22.04 -10.51
C ALA A 68 -7.44 -22.34 -9.09
N VAL A 69 -6.68 -23.43 -8.92
CA VAL A 69 -6.08 -23.81 -7.63
C VAL A 69 -5.10 -22.74 -7.15
N PHE A 70 -4.20 -22.29 -8.03
CA PHE A 70 -3.23 -21.25 -7.67
C PHE A 70 -3.92 -19.91 -7.37
N ALA A 71 -4.96 -19.56 -8.14
CA ALA A 71 -5.76 -18.37 -7.89
C ALA A 71 -6.50 -18.43 -6.54
N ASP A 72 -7.07 -19.58 -6.18
CA ASP A 72 -7.73 -19.76 -4.88
C ASP A 72 -6.75 -19.66 -3.70
N GLU A 73 -5.60 -20.35 -3.80
CA GLU A 73 -4.55 -20.29 -2.77
C GLU A 73 -4.05 -18.86 -2.54
N LEU A 74 -3.65 -18.17 -3.61
CA LEU A 74 -3.12 -16.81 -3.49
C LEU A 74 -4.20 -15.80 -3.04
N ALA A 75 -5.45 -15.98 -3.46
CA ALA A 75 -6.55 -15.15 -2.98
C ALA A 75 -6.77 -15.32 -1.46
N ARG A 76 -6.67 -16.54 -0.93
CA ARG A 76 -6.77 -16.79 0.52
C ARG A 76 -5.61 -16.16 1.29
N ASP A 77 -4.40 -16.20 0.75
CA ASP A 77 -3.25 -15.52 1.33
C ASP A 77 -3.47 -14.00 1.39
N ILE A 78 -4.00 -13.40 0.31
CA ILE A 78 -4.36 -11.98 0.28
C ILE A 78 -5.41 -11.66 1.34
N ILE A 79 -6.45 -12.49 1.51
CA ILE A 79 -7.46 -12.31 2.57
C ILE A 79 -6.80 -12.31 3.94
N GLY A 80 -5.99 -13.32 4.26
CA GLY A 80 -5.33 -13.43 5.57
C GLY A 80 -4.39 -12.26 5.88
N LEU A 81 -3.68 -11.73 4.87
CA LEU A 81 -2.84 -10.54 5.02
C LEU A 81 -3.66 -9.28 5.34
N ASN A 82 -4.81 -9.10 4.71
CA ASN A 82 -5.69 -7.96 4.99
C ASN A 82 -6.37 -8.11 6.36
N GLU A 83 -6.81 -9.31 6.74
CA GLU A 83 -7.37 -9.58 8.07
C GLU A 83 -6.36 -9.26 9.17
N THR A 84 -5.11 -9.72 9.01
CA THR A 84 -4.02 -9.39 9.95
C THR A 84 -3.77 -7.88 10.05
N SER A 85 -3.83 -7.17 8.91
CA SER A 85 -3.65 -5.72 8.88
C SER A 85 -4.79 -5.00 9.62
N ILE A 86 -6.03 -5.44 9.43
CA ILE A 86 -7.21 -4.93 10.15
C ILE A 86 -7.05 -5.14 11.66
N GLU A 87 -6.66 -6.35 12.10
CA GLU A 87 -6.49 -6.66 13.52
C GLU A 87 -5.46 -5.73 14.19
N VAL A 88 -4.35 -5.45 13.52
CA VAL A 88 -3.30 -4.55 14.02
C VAL A 88 -3.81 -3.11 14.11
N LEU A 89 -4.51 -2.62 13.08
CA LEU A 89 -5.08 -1.27 13.07
C LEU A 89 -6.18 -1.10 14.12
N GLN A 90 -7.02 -2.11 14.34
CA GLN A 90 -8.04 -2.12 15.38
C GLN A 90 -7.43 -2.05 16.78
N ARG A 91 -6.40 -2.88 17.05
CA ARG A 91 -5.67 -2.82 18.33
C ARG A 91 -5.09 -1.43 18.59
N MET A 92 -4.57 -0.79 17.55
CA MET A 92 -4.03 0.57 17.65
C MET A 92 -5.11 1.61 18.03
N LEU A 93 -6.35 1.44 17.54
CA LEU A 93 -7.50 2.29 17.93
C LEU A 93 -7.97 2.07 19.36
N ASP A 94 -7.82 0.85 19.88
CA ASP A 94 -8.27 0.44 21.21
C ASP A 94 -7.31 0.87 22.32
N GLU A 95 -6.00 0.85 22.06
CA GLU A 95 -4.95 1.16 23.05
C GLU A 95 -4.81 2.67 23.33
N THR A 96 -5.68 3.53 22.77
CA THR A 96 -5.61 5.01 22.87
C THR A 96 -4.26 5.62 22.47
N VAL A 97 -3.47 4.90 21.67
CA VAL A 97 -2.18 5.35 21.14
C VAL A 97 -2.37 6.44 20.08
N VAL A 98 -3.53 6.44 19.41
CA VAL A 98 -3.85 7.35 18.30
C VAL A 98 -4.67 8.52 18.82
N ASN A 99 -4.23 9.74 18.52
CA ASN A 99 -4.97 10.95 18.84
C ASN A 99 -6.31 11.00 18.06
N GLN A 100 -7.27 11.79 18.51
CA GLN A 100 -8.61 11.81 17.91
C GLN A 100 -8.64 12.22 16.42
N GLY A 101 -7.67 13.03 15.96
CA GLY A 101 -7.57 13.44 14.56
C GLY A 101 -7.13 12.31 13.64
N ASP A 102 -6.21 11.46 14.09
CA ASP A 102 -5.62 10.38 13.31
C ASP A 102 -6.49 9.11 13.31
N ARG A 103 -7.43 8.97 14.25
CA ARG A 103 -8.35 7.81 14.30
C ARG A 103 -9.19 7.68 13.02
N ALA A 104 -9.56 8.79 12.40
CA ALA A 104 -10.30 8.78 11.13
C ALA A 104 -9.48 8.13 10.01
N LEU A 105 -8.20 8.50 9.89
CA LEU A 105 -7.29 7.90 8.91
C LEU A 105 -7.13 6.39 9.12
N VAL A 106 -6.97 5.96 10.38
CA VAL A 106 -6.86 4.53 10.71
C VAL A 106 -8.14 3.77 10.39
N GLN A 107 -9.30 4.39 10.61
CA GLN A 107 -10.61 3.83 10.22
C GLN A 107 -10.71 3.68 8.70
N ASP A 108 -10.28 4.68 7.94
CA ASP A 108 -10.29 4.63 6.46
C ASP A 108 -9.36 3.52 5.94
N MET A 109 -8.21 3.30 6.59
CA MET A 109 -7.32 2.19 6.26
C MET A 109 -7.97 0.83 6.53
N ILE A 110 -8.66 0.67 7.66
CA ILE A 110 -9.42 -0.55 7.96
C ILE A 110 -10.46 -0.81 6.88
N THR A 111 -11.25 0.21 6.52
CA THR A 111 -12.26 0.09 5.46
C THR A 111 -11.63 -0.26 4.10
N ALA A 112 -10.46 0.29 3.77
CA ALA A 112 -9.75 -0.07 2.55
C ALA A 112 -9.36 -1.56 2.52
N HIS A 113 -8.87 -2.12 3.64
CA HIS A 113 -8.59 -3.55 3.75
C HIS A 113 -9.85 -4.42 3.65
N GLU A 114 -10.96 -3.99 4.26
CA GLU A 114 -12.25 -4.69 4.15
C GLU A 114 -12.73 -4.75 2.69
N LEU A 115 -12.59 -3.66 1.94
CA LEU A 115 -12.92 -3.62 0.51
C LEU A 115 -12.03 -4.56 -0.30
N LEU A 116 -10.72 -4.63 0.00
CA LEU A 116 -9.82 -5.57 -0.66
C LEU A 116 -10.20 -7.03 -0.38
N ILE A 117 -10.61 -7.36 0.85
CA ILE A 117 -11.14 -8.69 1.20
C ILE A 117 -12.39 -9.00 0.39
N GLN A 118 -13.34 -8.06 0.31
CA GLN A 118 -14.59 -8.25 -0.46
C GLN A 118 -14.31 -8.48 -1.95
N GLN A 119 -13.39 -7.70 -2.54
CA GLN A 119 -12.98 -7.89 -3.94
C GLN A 119 -12.30 -9.25 -4.15
N THR A 120 -11.50 -9.69 -3.18
CA THR A 120 -10.84 -11.00 -3.23
C THR A 120 -11.84 -12.15 -3.15
N TRP A 121 -12.89 -12.03 -2.32
CA TRP A 121 -14.00 -12.97 -2.32
C TRP A 121 -14.78 -12.98 -3.64
N GLY A 122 -14.97 -11.81 -4.25
CA GLY A 122 -15.56 -11.70 -5.58
C GLY A 122 -14.73 -12.44 -6.64
N LEU A 123 -13.41 -12.33 -6.60
CA LEU A 123 -12.52 -13.10 -7.46
C LEU A 123 -12.64 -14.61 -7.19
N LEU A 124 -12.69 -15.03 -5.93
CA LEU A 124 -12.89 -16.45 -5.59
C LEU A 124 -14.23 -17.00 -6.11
N ALA A 125 -15.30 -16.21 -6.06
CA ALA A 125 -16.58 -16.58 -6.65
C ALA A 125 -16.43 -16.81 -8.15
N TYR A 126 -15.82 -15.85 -8.87
CA TYR A 126 -15.52 -15.97 -10.30
C TYR A 126 -14.64 -17.18 -10.65
N VAL A 127 -13.63 -17.48 -9.83
CA VAL A 127 -12.74 -18.64 -10.05
C VAL A 127 -13.48 -19.97 -9.90
N ASN A 128 -14.41 -20.06 -8.94
CA ASN A 128 -15.17 -21.27 -8.66
C ASN A 128 -16.34 -21.46 -9.64
N ASP A 129 -16.99 -20.38 -10.04
CA ASP A 129 -18.05 -20.36 -11.04
C ASP A 129 -17.91 -19.14 -11.96
N PRO A 130 -17.20 -19.29 -13.09
CA PRO A 130 -17.02 -18.20 -14.05
C PRO A 130 -18.31 -17.71 -14.71
N ALA A 131 -19.43 -18.41 -14.53
CA ALA A 131 -20.74 -18.03 -15.06
C ALA A 131 -21.61 -17.25 -14.06
N ASP A 132 -21.18 -17.13 -12.80
CA ASP A 132 -21.93 -16.53 -11.68
C ASP A 132 -21.42 -15.12 -11.30
N THR A 133 -21.05 -14.32 -12.31
CA THR A 133 -20.63 -12.92 -12.17
C THR A 133 -21.37 -12.00 -13.13
#